data_AF-A0A7K6Y7D9-F1
#
_entry.id   AF-A0A7K6Y7D9-F1
#
_cell.length_a   1.000
_cell.length_b   1.000
_cell.length_c   1.000
_cell.angle_alpha   90.00
_cell.angle_beta   90.00
_cell.angle_gamma   90.00
#
_symmetry.space_group_name_H-M   'P 1'
#
loop_
_entity.id
_entity.type
_entity.pdbx_description
1 polymer ?
#
loop_
_entity_poly.entity_id
_entity_poly.type
_entity_poly.pdbx_seq_one_letter_code
_entity_poly.pdbx_strand_id
1 'polypeptide(L)'
;DVQYADIDYMERQLDFTLNPRFAGLPALINKIREEGMRFILILDPATSGNETDYPAFTRGLEKDVFIKWPNSQDIIYAKVWPDLPNVVVNDSLDWDTQVELYRAYVAFPDFFRNSTTEWWTREIAEVYNNPLNASRSLKFDGLWIDMNEPSSFVHGAVGGCRNRELNFPPYVPQLGSRSEGLSFKTLCMEGQQYLPDGSPLRHYDVHNLYGWSQAKPTLDALRNLTKERGIVVTRSTYPSSGKWSGHWLGDNTAAWHQLDKSIIGGIQGRHLPHWLPPRALFSFFLFPIFPPVCLHYFIFIPHVYAGFRQDPVAWNSTFEEISQKVLNIRYTLLPYLYTLMYEANAHGSTVVRPLLHE
;
A
#
# COMPACT_ATOMS: atom_id res chain seq x y z
N ASP A 1 11.38 -10.73 13.59
CA ASP A 1 10.38 -11.47 12.78
C ASP A 1 10.30 -11.04 11.32
N VAL A 2 10.08 -9.76 10.98
CA VAL A 2 9.74 -9.37 9.59
C VAL A 2 10.70 -8.32 9.03
N GLN A 3 11.17 -8.52 7.80
CA GLN A 3 11.94 -7.54 7.01
C GLN A 3 11.13 -7.08 5.78
N TYR A 4 11.41 -5.87 5.29
CA TYR A 4 10.73 -5.23 4.17
C TYR A 4 11.72 -4.81 3.08
N ALA A 5 11.19 -4.61 1.87
CA ALA A 5 11.80 -3.76 0.86
C ALA A 5 10.73 -2.83 0.29
N ASP A 6 11.08 -1.55 0.18
CA ASP A 6 10.29 -0.53 -0.50
C ASP A 6 10.49 -0.62 -2.02
N ILE A 7 9.89 0.29 -2.80
CA ILE A 7 9.89 0.31 -4.27
C ILE A 7 11.29 0.30 -4.91
N ASP A 8 12.37 0.53 -4.14
CA ASP A 8 13.76 0.40 -4.58
C ASP A 8 14.09 -0.98 -5.18
N TYR A 9 13.43 -2.05 -4.70
CA TYR A 9 13.66 -3.39 -5.23
C TYR A 9 13.14 -3.55 -6.66
N MET A 10 12.21 -2.69 -7.08
CA MET A 10 11.62 -2.70 -8.41
C MET A 10 12.53 -1.98 -9.40
N GLU A 11 12.57 -2.46 -10.64
CA GLU A 11 13.27 -1.78 -11.71
C GLU A 11 12.51 -0.50 -12.08
N ARG A 12 13.08 0.67 -11.81
CA ARG A 12 12.43 1.99 -12.06
C ARG A 12 11.04 2.10 -11.44
N GLN A 13 10.84 1.50 -10.26
CA GLN A 13 9.56 1.48 -9.54
C GLN A 13 8.41 0.83 -10.34
N LEU A 14 8.73 -0.08 -11.26
CA LEU A 14 7.75 -0.87 -12.00
C LEU A 14 7.32 -2.09 -11.18
N ASP A 15 6.05 -2.19 -10.81
CA ASP A 15 5.51 -3.37 -10.11
C ASP A 15 5.91 -4.67 -10.83
N PHE A 16 6.10 -5.72 -10.04
CA PHE A 16 6.43 -7.08 -10.53
C PHE A 16 7.79 -7.23 -11.24
N THR A 17 8.65 -6.20 -11.19
CA THR A 17 10.02 -6.27 -11.69
C THR A 17 11.03 -6.40 -10.55
N LEU A 18 12.28 -6.76 -10.88
CA LEU A 18 13.39 -6.82 -9.92
C LEU A 18 14.58 -6.04 -10.46
N ASN A 19 14.92 -4.94 -9.78
CA ASN A 19 16.04 -4.07 -10.09
C ASN A 19 17.35 -4.88 -10.15
N PRO A 20 18.22 -4.69 -11.16
CA PRO A 20 19.53 -5.33 -11.21
C PRO A 20 20.39 -5.11 -9.95
N ARG A 21 20.26 -3.95 -9.29
CA ARG A 21 20.95 -3.65 -8.01
C ARG A 21 20.47 -4.55 -6.86
N PHE A 22 19.28 -5.15 -6.99
CA PHE A 22 18.65 -6.05 -6.04
C PHE A 22 18.66 -7.51 -6.52
N ALA A 23 19.51 -7.89 -7.48
CA ALA A 23 19.57 -9.26 -7.99
C ALA A 23 19.83 -10.34 -6.90
N GLY A 24 20.44 -9.96 -5.77
CA GLY A 24 20.66 -10.83 -4.61
C GLY A 24 19.49 -10.91 -3.61
N LEU A 25 18.44 -10.10 -3.78
CA LEU A 25 17.27 -10.07 -2.89
C LEU A 25 16.57 -11.44 -2.75
N PRO A 26 16.35 -12.23 -3.82
CA PRO A 26 15.80 -13.59 -3.69
C PRO A 26 16.59 -14.47 -2.72
N ALA A 27 17.92 -14.43 -2.80
CA ALA A 27 18.80 -15.21 -1.92
C ALA A 27 18.72 -14.73 -0.46
N LEU A 28 18.64 -13.41 -0.24
CA LEU A 28 18.44 -12.83 1.08
C LEU A 28 17.11 -13.28 1.70
N ILE A 29 16.01 -13.19 0.94
CA ILE A 29 14.68 -13.62 1.40
C ILE A 29 14.70 -15.09 1.81
N ASN A 30 15.27 -15.96 0.98
CA ASN A 30 15.34 -17.39 1.30
C ASN A 30 16.16 -17.65 2.57
N LYS A 31 17.34 -17.01 2.68
CA LYS A 31 18.22 -17.14 3.84
C LYS A 31 17.50 -16.74 5.15
N ILE A 32 16.90 -15.55 5.20
CA ILE A 32 16.27 -15.10 6.45
C ILE A 32 15.05 -15.95 6.81
N ARG A 33 14.35 -16.52 5.81
CA ARG A 33 13.22 -17.43 6.04
C ARG A 33 13.68 -18.77 6.62
N GLU A 34 14.83 -19.27 6.18
CA GLU A 34 15.48 -20.44 6.80
C GLU A 34 15.89 -20.17 8.26
N GLU A 35 16.24 -18.93 8.58
CA GLU A 35 16.53 -18.46 9.95
C GLU A 35 15.24 -18.16 10.78
N GLY A 36 14.05 -18.41 10.23
CA GLY A 36 12.77 -18.25 10.90
C GLY A 36 12.15 -16.85 10.81
N MET A 37 12.74 -15.94 10.03
CA MET A 37 12.15 -14.64 9.72
C MET A 37 11.12 -14.73 8.58
N ARG A 38 10.44 -13.62 8.32
CA ARG A 38 9.43 -13.44 7.28
C ARG A 38 9.73 -12.18 6.47
N PHE A 39 9.22 -12.11 5.25
CA PHE A 39 9.45 -10.95 4.38
C PHE A 39 8.14 -10.38 3.82
N ILE A 40 8.02 -9.05 3.76
CA ILE A 40 6.88 -8.36 3.14
C ILE A 40 7.38 -7.43 2.04
N LEU A 41 6.72 -7.47 0.89
CA LEU A 41 6.98 -6.58 -0.24
C LEU A 41 5.87 -5.53 -0.37
N ILE A 42 6.27 -4.31 -0.75
CA ILE A 42 5.33 -3.28 -1.22
C ILE A 42 4.86 -3.58 -2.65
N LEU A 43 3.63 -3.20 -2.97
CA LEU A 43 3.08 -3.13 -4.32
C LEU A 43 2.22 -1.87 -4.44
N ASP A 44 2.35 -1.17 -5.55
CA ASP A 44 1.47 -0.06 -5.89
C ASP A 44 0.35 -0.54 -6.85
N PRO A 45 -0.75 0.21 -7.00
CA PRO A 45 -1.78 -0.16 -7.96
C PRO A 45 -1.44 0.27 -9.39
N ALA A 46 -0.61 1.30 -9.57
CA ALA A 46 -0.48 2.00 -10.84
C ALA A 46 0.55 1.33 -11.77
N THR A 47 0.11 0.84 -12.93
CA THR A 47 0.96 0.10 -13.87
C THR A 47 1.47 1.00 -15.00
N SER A 48 2.79 1.08 -15.22
CA SER A 48 3.39 1.89 -16.30
C SER A 48 2.96 1.41 -17.69
N GLY A 49 2.51 2.34 -18.53
CA GLY A 49 2.09 2.11 -19.90
C GLY A 49 3.07 2.60 -20.97
N ASN A 50 4.23 3.14 -20.58
CA ASN A 50 5.26 3.59 -21.53
C ASN A 50 6.34 2.54 -21.83
N GLU A 51 6.20 1.33 -21.29
CA GLU A 51 7.18 0.26 -21.44
C GLU A 51 6.92 -0.60 -22.68
N THR A 52 7.99 -1.02 -23.36
CA THR A 52 7.89 -1.85 -24.57
C THR A 52 7.68 -3.33 -24.27
N ASP A 53 8.34 -3.86 -23.25
CA ASP A 53 8.27 -5.27 -22.85
C ASP A 53 7.95 -5.36 -21.36
N TYR A 54 6.66 -5.27 -21.03
CA TYR A 54 6.19 -5.30 -19.67
C TYR A 54 4.90 -6.15 -19.55
N PRO A 55 5.03 -7.45 -19.19
CA PRO A 55 3.91 -8.38 -19.17
C PRO A 55 2.73 -7.92 -18.32
N ALA A 56 2.97 -7.25 -17.19
CA ALA A 56 1.91 -6.78 -16.32
C ALA A 56 0.99 -5.78 -17.05
N PHE A 57 1.56 -4.81 -17.77
CA PHE A 57 0.79 -3.85 -18.55
C PHE A 57 0.13 -4.50 -19.77
N THR A 58 0.88 -5.27 -20.55
CA THR A 58 0.37 -5.93 -21.77
C THR A 58 -0.79 -6.86 -21.45
N ARG A 59 -0.68 -7.71 -20.42
CA ARG A 59 -1.77 -8.60 -19.98
C ARG A 59 -2.94 -7.84 -19.37
N GLY A 60 -2.67 -6.71 -18.71
CA GLY A 60 -3.71 -5.81 -18.21
C GLY A 60 -4.54 -5.22 -19.35
N LEU A 61 -3.91 -4.84 -20.46
CA LEU A 61 -4.60 -4.41 -21.68
C LEU A 61 -5.45 -5.54 -22.28
N GLU A 62 -4.86 -6.75 -22.42
CA GLU A 62 -5.55 -7.93 -22.97
C GLU A 62 -6.79 -8.32 -22.16
N LYS A 63 -6.72 -8.20 -20.83
CA LYS A 63 -7.80 -8.54 -19.88
C LYS A 63 -8.76 -7.37 -19.60
N ASP A 64 -8.56 -6.22 -20.25
CA ASP A 64 -9.34 -5.01 -20.06
C ASP A 64 -9.51 -4.63 -18.57
N VAL A 65 -8.39 -4.49 -17.85
CA VAL A 65 -8.42 -4.27 -16.39
C VAL A 65 -8.34 -2.81 -15.99
N PHE A 66 -7.89 -1.91 -16.89
CA PHE A 66 -7.60 -0.52 -16.55
C PHE A 66 -8.83 0.39 -16.63
N ILE A 67 -8.84 1.42 -15.77
CA ILE A 67 -9.85 2.48 -15.76
C ILE A 67 -9.71 3.34 -17.02
N LYS A 68 -10.85 3.55 -17.68
CA LYS A 68 -10.94 4.23 -18.99
C LYS A 68 -11.89 5.43 -18.92
N TRP A 69 -11.80 6.27 -19.95
CA TRP A 69 -12.78 7.34 -20.15
C TRP A 69 -14.17 6.74 -20.47
N PRO A 70 -15.26 7.38 -20.02
CA PRO A 70 -16.60 6.90 -20.33
C PRO A 70 -16.85 6.94 -21.84
N ASN A 71 -17.49 5.90 -22.37
CA ASN A 71 -17.76 5.72 -23.81
C ASN A 71 -16.50 5.73 -24.70
N SER A 72 -15.33 5.40 -24.16
CA SER A 72 -14.08 5.25 -24.93
C SER A 72 -13.32 3.99 -24.52
N GLN A 73 -12.41 3.56 -25.39
CA GLN A 73 -11.41 2.54 -25.08
C GLN A 73 -10.12 3.12 -24.51
N ASP A 74 -10.01 4.45 -24.48
CA ASP A 74 -8.81 5.15 -24.01
C ASP A 74 -8.68 5.08 -22.49
N ILE A 75 -7.48 4.72 -22.04
CA ILE A 75 -7.10 4.70 -20.62
C ILE A 75 -7.02 6.12 -20.07
N ILE A 76 -7.40 6.28 -18.80
CA ILE A 76 -7.10 7.49 -18.02
C ILE A 76 -5.68 7.34 -17.47
N TYR A 77 -4.71 7.95 -18.16
CA TYR A 77 -3.34 7.95 -17.69
C TYR A 77 -3.13 8.99 -16.61
N ALA A 78 -2.37 8.62 -15.57
CA ALA A 78 -1.88 9.53 -14.54
C ALA A 78 -0.35 9.39 -14.44
N LYS A 79 0.26 9.96 -13.39
CA LYS A 79 1.68 9.76 -13.05
C LYS A 79 1.83 9.39 -11.57
N VAL A 80 2.73 8.46 -11.26
CA VAL A 80 3.14 8.07 -9.90
C VAL A 80 4.65 7.77 -9.92
N TRP A 81 5.14 6.75 -9.22
CA TRP A 81 6.55 6.42 -9.04
C TRP A 81 7.30 5.91 -10.28
N PRO A 82 6.69 5.14 -11.20
CA PRO A 82 7.40 4.61 -12.35
C PRO A 82 8.14 5.68 -13.17
N ASP A 83 9.41 5.45 -13.46
CA ASP A 83 10.21 6.32 -14.35
C ASP A 83 10.12 5.87 -15.81
N LEU A 84 10.15 6.83 -16.74
CA LEU A 84 10.23 6.58 -18.18
C LEU A 84 11.46 5.74 -18.56
N PRO A 85 11.38 4.92 -19.62
CA PRO A 85 12.54 4.18 -20.11
C PRO A 85 13.59 5.15 -20.66
N ASN A 86 14.86 4.82 -20.45
CA ASN A 86 16.02 5.57 -20.93
C ASN A 86 16.14 7.01 -20.41
N VAL A 87 15.44 7.35 -19.32
CA VAL A 87 15.58 8.65 -18.65
C VAL A 87 16.70 8.60 -17.60
N VAL A 88 17.45 9.68 -17.47
CA VAL A 88 18.41 9.86 -16.36
C VAL A 88 17.76 10.79 -15.34
N VAL A 89 17.39 10.23 -14.20
CA VAL A 89 16.76 10.98 -13.11
C VAL A 89 17.80 11.86 -12.42
N ASN A 90 17.49 13.15 -12.30
CA ASN A 90 18.25 14.09 -11.48
C ASN A 90 17.41 14.46 -10.24
N ASP A 91 17.73 13.83 -9.11
CA ASP A 91 17.01 14.01 -7.85
C ASP A 91 17.17 15.43 -7.24
N SER A 92 18.07 16.26 -7.80
CA SER A 92 18.25 17.66 -7.36
C SER A 92 17.22 18.62 -7.97
N LEU A 93 16.44 18.19 -8.97
CA LEU A 93 15.37 19.02 -9.54
C LEU A 93 14.19 19.13 -8.57
N ASP A 94 13.39 20.20 -8.71
CA ASP A 94 12.16 20.32 -7.95
C ASP A 94 11.16 19.21 -8.31
N TRP A 95 10.27 18.92 -7.37
CA TRP A 95 9.34 17.79 -7.47
C TRP A 95 8.46 17.86 -8.72
N ASP A 96 7.92 19.02 -9.06
CA ASP A 96 7.00 19.17 -10.19
C ASP A 96 7.75 18.94 -11.51
N THR A 97 8.96 19.48 -11.64
CA THR A 97 9.83 19.22 -12.79
C THR A 97 10.18 17.73 -12.92
N GLN A 98 10.45 17.02 -11.80
CA GLN A 98 10.69 15.58 -11.85
C GLN A 98 9.45 14.80 -12.32
N VAL A 99 8.25 15.16 -11.83
CA VAL A 99 6.99 14.55 -12.26
C VAL A 99 6.76 14.77 -13.76
N GLU A 100 7.08 15.95 -14.28
CA GLU A 100 6.93 16.24 -15.70
C GLU A 100 7.92 15.44 -16.56
N LEU A 101 9.22 15.51 -16.25
CA LEU A 101 10.29 15.00 -17.10
C LEU A 101 10.52 13.48 -16.98
N TYR A 102 10.33 12.91 -15.79
CA TYR A 102 10.83 11.56 -15.49
C TYR A 102 9.71 10.54 -15.32
N ARG A 103 8.61 10.93 -14.69
CA ARG A 103 7.56 9.96 -14.33
C ARG A 103 6.76 9.51 -15.57
N ALA A 104 6.65 8.20 -15.73
CA ALA A 104 5.92 7.54 -16.79
C ALA A 104 4.40 7.71 -16.63
N TYR A 105 3.68 7.52 -17.72
CA TYR A 105 2.23 7.44 -17.72
C TYR A 105 1.84 6.08 -17.16
N VAL A 106 0.96 6.10 -16.16
CA VAL A 106 0.49 4.89 -15.48
C VAL A 106 -1.00 4.75 -15.61
N ALA A 107 -1.45 3.51 -15.70
CA ALA A 107 -2.85 3.12 -15.74
C ALA A 107 -3.26 2.53 -14.39
N PHE A 108 -4.46 2.84 -13.92
CA PHE A 108 -4.98 2.30 -12.67
C PHE A 108 -5.94 1.13 -12.97
N PRO A 109 -5.71 -0.06 -12.39
CA PRO A 109 -6.62 -1.19 -12.50
C PRO A 109 -7.94 -0.92 -11.76
N ASP A 110 -9.03 -1.44 -12.31
CA ASP A 110 -10.37 -1.46 -11.70
C ASP A 110 -10.56 -2.74 -10.89
N PHE A 111 -10.24 -2.69 -9.59
CA PHE A 111 -10.28 -3.85 -8.70
C PHE A 111 -11.69 -4.37 -8.36
N PHE A 112 -12.75 -3.72 -8.84
CA PHE A 112 -14.10 -4.29 -8.76
C PHE A 112 -14.33 -5.42 -9.76
N ARG A 113 -13.55 -5.49 -10.84
CA ARG A 113 -13.72 -6.51 -11.88
C ARG A 113 -13.12 -7.85 -11.48
N ASN A 114 -13.80 -8.93 -11.88
CA ASN A 114 -13.25 -10.28 -11.79
C ASN A 114 -12.00 -10.45 -12.67
N SER A 115 -11.96 -9.83 -13.86
CA SER A 115 -10.79 -9.88 -14.75
C SER A 115 -9.55 -9.25 -14.10
N THR A 116 -9.72 -8.14 -13.38
CA THR A 116 -8.63 -7.51 -12.62
C THR A 116 -8.16 -8.40 -11.48
N THR A 117 -9.06 -9.11 -10.80
CA THR A 117 -8.68 -10.07 -9.76
C THR A 117 -7.84 -11.22 -10.33
N GLU A 118 -8.21 -11.76 -11.50
CA GLU A 118 -7.42 -12.80 -12.19
C GLU A 118 -6.03 -12.29 -12.59
N TRP A 119 -5.98 -11.12 -13.22
CA TRP A 119 -4.74 -10.47 -13.63
C TRP A 119 -3.82 -10.21 -12.42
N TRP A 120 -4.32 -9.53 -11.40
CA TRP A 120 -3.57 -9.20 -10.18
C TRP A 120 -3.03 -10.45 -9.48
N THR A 121 -3.86 -11.49 -9.36
CA THR A 121 -3.44 -12.76 -8.76
C THR A 121 -2.32 -13.41 -9.57
N ARG A 122 -2.39 -13.34 -10.91
CA ARG A 122 -1.36 -13.88 -11.79
C ARG A 122 -0.04 -13.11 -11.67
N GLU A 123 -0.08 -11.78 -11.69
CA GLU A 123 1.13 -10.97 -11.57
C GLU A 123 1.84 -11.22 -10.23
N ILE A 124 1.09 -11.27 -9.12
CA ILE A 124 1.62 -11.65 -7.80
C ILE A 124 2.20 -13.08 -7.82
N ALA A 125 1.53 -14.02 -8.49
CA ALA A 125 1.99 -15.40 -8.60
C ALA A 125 3.33 -15.53 -9.33
N GLU A 126 3.53 -14.76 -10.39
CA GLU A 126 4.76 -14.76 -11.18
C GLU A 126 5.92 -14.03 -10.48
N VAL A 127 5.66 -13.08 -9.57
CA VAL A 127 6.70 -12.59 -8.65
C VAL A 127 7.12 -13.68 -7.66
N TYR A 128 6.15 -14.39 -7.09
CA TYR A 128 6.41 -15.44 -6.11
C TYR A 128 7.10 -16.66 -6.73
N ASN A 129 6.73 -17.03 -7.95
CA ASN A 129 7.28 -18.13 -8.74
C ASN A 129 7.60 -17.61 -10.14
N ASN A 130 8.79 -17.06 -10.33
CA ASN A 130 9.16 -16.47 -11.61
C ASN A 130 9.22 -17.56 -12.70
N PRO A 131 8.38 -17.47 -13.75
CA PRO A 131 8.24 -18.53 -14.74
C PRO A 131 9.43 -18.61 -15.70
N LEU A 132 10.18 -17.50 -15.86
CA LEU A 132 11.34 -17.43 -16.76
C LEU A 132 12.63 -17.79 -16.04
N ASN A 133 12.77 -17.37 -14.79
CA ASN A 133 13.97 -17.62 -14.01
C ASN A 133 13.64 -17.81 -12.52
N ALA A 134 13.62 -19.06 -12.08
CA ALA A 134 13.34 -19.42 -10.70
C ALA A 134 14.24 -18.71 -9.68
N SER A 135 15.49 -18.37 -10.03
CA SER A 135 16.40 -17.65 -9.11
C SER A 135 16.01 -16.20 -8.83
N ARG A 136 15.09 -15.63 -9.64
CA ARG A 136 14.50 -14.30 -9.42
C ARG A 136 13.18 -14.33 -8.65
N SER A 137 12.72 -15.51 -8.21
CA SER A 137 11.49 -15.64 -7.43
C SER A 137 11.62 -15.00 -6.05
N LEU A 138 10.67 -14.15 -5.66
CA LEU A 138 10.66 -13.50 -4.35
C LEU A 138 9.65 -14.18 -3.43
N LYS A 139 10.14 -14.94 -2.45
CA LYS A 139 9.29 -15.73 -1.53
C LYS A 139 8.76 -14.91 -0.35
N PHE A 140 7.89 -13.94 -0.62
CA PHE A 140 7.26 -13.10 0.42
C PHE A 140 6.20 -13.85 1.25
N ASP A 141 5.99 -13.42 2.49
CA ASP A 141 5.02 -13.98 3.44
C ASP A 141 3.83 -13.02 3.70
N GLY A 142 3.93 -11.78 3.22
CA GLY A 142 2.88 -10.76 3.25
C GLY A 142 3.07 -9.72 2.17
N LEU A 143 2.03 -8.90 1.95
CA LEU A 143 2.01 -7.84 0.96
C LEU A 143 1.60 -6.51 1.59
N TRP A 144 2.25 -5.44 1.17
CA TRP A 144 1.94 -4.07 1.56
C TRP A 144 1.42 -3.35 0.30
N ILE A 145 0.11 -3.09 0.24
CA ILE A 145 -0.50 -2.36 -0.87
C ILE A 145 -0.63 -0.88 -0.51
N ASP A 146 0.21 -0.05 -1.11
CA ASP A 146 0.30 1.38 -0.86
C ASP A 146 -0.21 2.20 -2.06
N MET A 147 -0.20 3.52 -1.94
CA MET A 147 -0.54 4.46 -3.02
C MET A 147 -1.97 4.30 -3.57
N ASN A 148 -2.84 3.65 -2.80
CA ASN A 148 -4.10 3.10 -3.26
C ASN A 148 -5.36 3.88 -2.82
N GLU A 149 -5.23 5.20 -2.66
CA GLU A 149 -6.39 6.09 -2.51
C GLU A 149 -7.38 6.02 -3.66
N PRO A 150 -7.01 6.06 -4.97
CA PRO A 150 -5.69 5.96 -5.62
C PRO A 150 -4.92 7.29 -5.71
N SER A 151 -3.66 7.30 -5.29
CA SER A 151 -2.82 8.50 -5.31
C SER A 151 -2.24 8.75 -6.71
N SER A 152 -2.28 10.00 -7.17
CA SER A 152 -1.56 10.45 -8.36
C SER A 152 -0.79 11.75 -8.11
N PHE A 153 0.36 11.88 -8.78
CA PHE A 153 1.18 13.10 -8.77
C PHE A 153 0.64 14.19 -9.68
N VAL A 154 -0.32 13.88 -10.56
CA VAL A 154 -1.05 14.86 -11.36
C VAL A 154 -2.51 14.95 -10.87
N HIS A 155 -3.15 16.09 -11.09
CA HIS A 155 -4.55 16.27 -10.72
C HIS A 155 -5.46 15.76 -11.83
N GLY A 156 -6.11 14.62 -11.59
CA GLY A 156 -6.98 13.96 -12.55
C GLY A 156 -6.21 13.03 -13.48
N ALA A 157 -5.99 13.49 -14.70
CA ALA A 157 -5.34 12.73 -15.77
C ALA A 157 -4.25 13.55 -16.42
N VAL A 158 -3.31 12.88 -17.09
CA VAL A 158 -2.40 13.54 -18.02
C VAL A 158 -3.23 14.19 -19.13
N GLY A 159 -3.12 15.51 -19.26
CA GLY A 159 -3.94 16.30 -20.18
C GLY A 159 -5.24 16.86 -19.56
N GLY A 160 -5.52 16.59 -18.28
CA GLY A 160 -6.65 17.11 -17.54
C GLY A 160 -7.94 16.30 -17.68
N CYS A 161 -8.96 16.71 -16.92
CA CYS A 161 -10.28 16.07 -16.92
C CYS A 161 -11.25 16.68 -17.94
N ARG A 162 -12.20 15.87 -18.42
CA ARG A 162 -13.19 16.23 -19.45
C ARG A 162 -14.51 16.73 -18.85
N ASN A 163 -14.88 16.29 -17.64
CA ASN A 163 -16.15 16.63 -17.00
C ASN A 163 -15.96 17.59 -15.82
N ARG A 164 -16.34 18.85 -16.00
CA ARG A 164 -16.21 19.87 -14.95
C ARG A 164 -17.17 19.64 -13.77
N GLU A 165 -18.40 19.19 -14.03
CA GLU A 165 -19.43 19.04 -12.98
C GLU A 165 -19.09 17.93 -11.99
N LEU A 166 -18.46 16.84 -12.45
CA LEU A 166 -18.02 15.76 -11.57
C LEU A 166 -16.78 16.14 -10.76
N ASN A 167 -15.82 16.85 -11.35
CA ASN A 167 -14.60 17.26 -10.63
C ASN A 167 -14.83 18.49 -9.73
N PHE A 168 -15.82 19.33 -10.05
CA PHE A 168 -16.26 20.48 -9.26
C PHE A 168 -17.77 20.40 -9.01
N PRO A 169 -18.23 19.47 -8.14
CA PRO A 169 -19.66 19.33 -7.86
C PRO A 169 -20.26 20.60 -7.24
N PRO A 170 -21.59 20.78 -7.33
CA PRO A 170 -22.28 21.95 -6.77
C PRO A 170 -21.93 22.22 -5.31
N TYR A 171 -21.64 21.16 -4.56
CA TYR A 171 -21.05 21.22 -3.24
C TYR A 171 -19.76 20.40 -3.19
N VAL A 172 -18.61 21.08 -3.12
CA VAL A 172 -17.33 20.45 -2.80
C VAL A 172 -17.21 20.37 -1.27
N PRO A 173 -17.03 19.18 -0.67
CA PRO A 173 -16.81 19.03 0.76
C PRO A 173 -15.60 19.83 1.26
N GLN A 174 -15.47 19.98 2.57
CA GLN A 174 -14.33 20.68 3.18
C GLN A 174 -13.07 19.78 3.17
N LEU A 175 -12.47 19.64 2.00
CA LEU A 175 -11.23 18.90 1.75
C LEU A 175 -10.02 19.84 1.83
N GLY A 176 -8.82 19.28 2.03
CA GLY A 176 -7.58 20.05 2.22
C GLY A 176 -7.28 21.01 1.06
N SER A 177 -7.47 20.57 -0.19
CA SER A 177 -7.26 21.38 -1.40
C SER A 177 -8.57 21.62 -2.14
N ARG A 178 -9.58 22.14 -1.43
CA ARG A 178 -10.94 22.32 -1.94
C ARG A 178 -11.02 23.10 -3.26
N SER A 179 -10.12 24.06 -3.49
CA SER A 179 -10.07 24.87 -4.72
C SER A 179 -9.69 24.06 -5.96
N GLU A 180 -9.00 22.93 -5.78
CA GLU A 180 -8.48 22.09 -6.88
C GLU A 180 -9.49 21.03 -7.33
N GLY A 181 -10.68 20.97 -6.70
CA GLY A 181 -11.71 20.00 -7.00
C GLY A 181 -11.41 18.60 -6.46
N LEU A 182 -12.28 17.64 -6.79
CA LEU A 182 -12.15 16.26 -6.33
C LEU A 182 -11.00 15.50 -7.00
N SER A 183 -10.58 15.93 -8.20
CA SER A 183 -9.44 15.35 -8.94
C SER A 183 -8.08 15.63 -8.31
N PHE A 184 -8.01 16.43 -7.25
CA PHE A 184 -6.75 16.76 -6.60
C PHE A 184 -6.02 15.51 -6.11
N LYS A 185 -4.80 15.31 -6.63
CA LYS A 185 -3.91 14.17 -6.35
C LYS A 185 -4.54 12.78 -6.55
N THR A 186 -5.50 12.66 -7.46
CA THR A 186 -6.14 11.37 -7.81
C THR A 186 -6.68 11.40 -9.24
N LEU A 187 -7.43 10.38 -9.64
CA LEU A 187 -8.02 10.22 -10.97
C LEU A 187 -9.16 11.22 -11.23
N CYS A 188 -9.49 11.40 -12.51
CA CYS A 188 -10.68 12.14 -12.91
C CYS A 188 -11.96 11.44 -12.44
N MET A 189 -12.91 12.22 -11.89
CA MET A 189 -14.14 11.69 -11.30
C MET A 189 -15.08 10.98 -12.29
N GLU A 190 -14.95 11.27 -13.58
CA GLU A 190 -15.66 10.61 -14.68
C GLU A 190 -15.07 9.24 -15.06
N GLY A 191 -13.98 8.79 -14.43
CA GLY A 191 -13.36 7.50 -14.71
C GLY A 191 -14.35 6.35 -14.59
N GLN A 192 -14.41 5.52 -15.63
CA GLN A 192 -15.38 4.43 -15.74
C GLN A 192 -14.82 3.16 -15.09
N GLN A 193 -15.55 2.66 -14.08
CA GLN A 193 -15.31 1.38 -13.40
C GLN A 193 -16.55 0.48 -13.53
N TYR A 194 -16.44 -0.78 -13.12
CA TYR A 194 -17.52 -1.77 -13.27
C TYR A 194 -17.57 -2.73 -12.09
N LEU A 195 -18.78 -2.97 -11.59
CA LEU A 195 -19.03 -4.06 -10.65
C LEU A 195 -18.79 -5.44 -11.28
N PRO A 196 -18.65 -6.51 -10.47
CA PRO A 196 -18.51 -7.88 -10.97
C PRO A 196 -19.62 -8.35 -11.92
N ASP A 197 -20.82 -7.77 -11.83
CA ASP A 197 -21.97 -8.07 -12.69
C ASP A 197 -21.99 -7.27 -14.01
N GLY A 198 -20.99 -6.41 -14.23
CA GLY A 198 -20.88 -5.55 -15.40
C GLY A 198 -21.62 -4.22 -15.28
N SER A 199 -22.25 -3.91 -14.14
CA SER A 199 -22.89 -2.61 -13.92
C SER A 199 -21.85 -1.48 -13.89
N PRO A 200 -22.05 -0.40 -14.66
CA PRO A 200 -21.11 0.70 -14.71
C PRO A 200 -21.13 1.51 -13.40
N LEU A 201 -19.94 1.88 -12.93
CA LEU A 201 -19.69 2.77 -11.80
C LEU A 201 -18.85 3.96 -12.26
N ARG A 202 -19.10 5.15 -11.71
CA ARG A 202 -18.23 6.30 -11.92
C ARG A 202 -17.25 6.39 -10.77
N HIS A 203 -16.01 6.78 -11.04
CA HIS A 203 -15.01 7.01 -10.00
C HIS A 203 -15.50 8.00 -8.94
N TYR A 204 -16.28 9.01 -9.32
CA TYR A 204 -16.99 9.90 -8.40
C TYR A 204 -17.71 9.18 -7.24
N ASP A 205 -18.39 8.08 -7.54
CA ASP A 205 -19.24 7.37 -6.58
C ASP A 205 -18.43 6.37 -5.73
N VAL A 206 -17.27 5.91 -6.23
CA VAL A 206 -16.51 4.79 -5.64
C VAL A 206 -15.03 5.09 -5.37
N HIS A 207 -14.60 6.36 -5.46
CA HIS A 207 -13.22 6.77 -5.17
C HIS A 207 -12.74 6.26 -3.80
N ASN A 208 -13.53 6.52 -2.75
CA ASN A 208 -13.23 6.07 -1.38
C ASN A 208 -13.28 4.54 -1.18
N LEU A 209 -13.65 3.76 -2.22
CA LEU A 209 -13.70 2.31 -2.19
C LEU A 209 -12.54 1.66 -2.95
N TYR A 210 -11.62 2.42 -3.54
CA TYR A 210 -10.57 1.88 -4.40
C TYR A 210 -9.59 0.96 -3.66
N GLY A 211 -8.94 1.44 -2.59
CA GLY A 211 -8.05 0.59 -1.79
C GLY A 211 -8.79 -0.57 -1.10
N TRP A 212 -10.06 -0.36 -0.76
CA TRP A 212 -10.94 -1.42 -0.24
C TRP A 212 -11.17 -2.54 -1.28
N SER A 213 -11.43 -2.21 -2.55
CA SER A 213 -11.68 -3.20 -3.60
C SER A 213 -10.41 -3.98 -3.96
N GLN A 214 -9.22 -3.38 -3.79
CA GLN A 214 -7.92 -4.05 -3.98
C GLN A 214 -7.54 -5.02 -2.84
N ALA A 215 -7.93 -4.71 -1.59
CA ALA A 215 -7.42 -5.42 -0.41
C ALA A 215 -7.79 -6.92 -0.39
N LYS A 216 -9.04 -7.26 -0.74
CA LYS A 216 -9.49 -8.66 -0.71
C LYS A 216 -8.82 -9.52 -1.80
N PRO A 217 -8.79 -9.13 -3.09
CA PRO A 217 -8.02 -9.84 -4.12
C PRO A 217 -6.56 -10.09 -3.72
N THR A 218 -5.90 -9.09 -3.12
CA THR A 218 -4.51 -9.21 -2.66
C THR A 218 -4.35 -10.28 -1.57
N LEU A 219 -5.25 -10.31 -0.58
CA LEU A 219 -5.19 -11.33 0.48
C LEU A 219 -5.48 -12.73 -0.05
N ASP A 220 -6.48 -12.86 -0.93
CA ASP A 220 -6.85 -14.14 -1.52
C ASP A 220 -5.69 -14.69 -2.38
N ALA A 221 -5.04 -13.84 -3.18
CA ALA A 221 -3.86 -14.19 -3.97
C ALA A 221 -2.71 -14.69 -3.06
N LEU A 222 -2.38 -13.92 -2.01
CA LEU A 222 -1.33 -14.28 -1.06
C LEU A 222 -1.59 -15.64 -0.40
N ARG A 223 -2.82 -15.89 0.08
CA ARG A 223 -3.20 -17.16 0.73
C ARG A 223 -3.18 -18.32 -0.23
N ASN A 224 -3.65 -18.10 -1.46
CA ASN A 224 -3.65 -19.13 -2.49
C ASN A 224 -2.23 -19.53 -2.90
N LEU A 225 -1.27 -18.60 -2.88
CA LEU A 225 0.12 -18.85 -3.24
C LEU A 225 0.93 -19.47 -2.11
N THR A 226 0.89 -18.86 -0.92
CA THR A 226 1.70 -19.28 0.23
C THR A 226 1.13 -20.52 0.92
N LYS A 227 -0.16 -20.79 0.76
CA LYS A 227 -0.93 -21.77 1.55
C LYS A 227 -0.90 -21.49 3.07
N GLU A 228 -0.53 -20.28 3.45
CA GLU A 228 -0.51 -19.78 4.82
C GLU A 228 -1.58 -18.69 4.99
N ARG A 229 -1.80 -18.23 6.23
CA ARG A 229 -2.75 -17.15 6.52
C ARG A 229 -2.35 -15.83 5.85
N GLY A 230 -1.05 -15.54 5.83
CA GLY A 230 -0.47 -14.31 5.32
C GLY A 230 -0.97 -13.04 6.03
N ILE A 231 -0.46 -11.90 5.59
CA ILE A 231 -0.98 -10.58 5.96
C ILE A 231 -0.95 -9.63 4.76
N VAL A 232 -1.96 -8.78 4.67
CA VAL A 232 -1.97 -7.61 3.79
C VAL A 232 -1.99 -6.36 4.66
N VAL A 233 -1.17 -5.36 4.34
CA VAL A 233 -1.17 -4.03 4.97
C VAL A 233 -1.56 -3.01 3.91
N THR A 234 -2.52 -2.11 4.18
CA THR A 234 -3.04 -1.16 3.17
C THR A 234 -3.17 0.27 3.68
N ARG A 235 -2.98 1.26 2.80
CA ARG A 235 -3.11 2.68 3.14
C ARG A 235 -4.58 3.10 3.16
N SER A 236 -5.23 3.04 2.02
CA SER A 236 -6.62 3.46 1.89
C SER A 236 -7.56 2.43 2.50
N THR A 237 -8.49 2.90 3.34
CA THR A 237 -9.46 2.05 4.04
C THR A 237 -10.86 2.64 3.98
N TYR A 238 -11.84 1.74 4.00
CA TYR A 238 -13.27 2.03 4.10
C TYR A 238 -13.88 1.09 5.16
N PRO A 239 -15.07 1.38 5.75
CA PRO A 239 -15.76 0.39 6.58
C PRO A 239 -15.75 -1.00 5.96
N SER A 240 -15.33 -1.99 6.76
CA SER A 240 -15.04 -3.40 6.40
C SER A 240 -13.67 -3.73 5.80
N SER A 241 -12.80 -2.77 5.43
CA SER A 241 -11.43 -3.05 4.93
C SER A 241 -10.64 -3.96 5.88
N GLY A 242 -10.77 -3.73 7.20
CA GLY A 242 -10.09 -4.50 8.24
C GLY A 242 -10.40 -6.01 8.24
N LYS A 243 -11.40 -6.47 7.46
CA LYS A 243 -11.70 -7.90 7.23
C LYS A 243 -10.52 -8.62 6.60
N TRP A 244 -9.82 -7.89 5.73
CA TRP A 244 -8.85 -8.46 4.81
C TRP A 244 -7.45 -7.86 5.00
N SER A 245 -7.33 -6.68 5.60
CA SER A 245 -6.05 -6.00 5.72
C SER A 245 -5.81 -5.36 7.08
N GLY A 246 -4.52 -5.25 7.41
CA GLY A 246 -3.88 -4.31 8.32
C GLY A 246 -3.88 -2.89 7.77
N HIS A 247 -3.65 -1.91 8.64
CA HIS A 247 -3.43 -0.52 8.29
C HIS A 247 -2.33 0.11 9.15
N TRP A 248 -1.58 1.05 8.58
CA TRP A 248 -0.63 1.94 9.25
C TRP A 248 -1.06 3.40 9.00
N LEU A 249 -0.71 4.32 9.91
CA LEU A 249 -1.22 5.70 9.89
C LEU A 249 -0.65 6.63 8.80
N GLY A 250 0.05 6.08 7.81
CA GLY A 250 0.63 6.87 6.73
C GLY A 250 1.86 7.68 7.13
N ASP A 251 2.15 8.69 6.30
CA ASP A 251 3.39 9.45 6.30
C ASP A 251 3.38 10.52 7.40
N ASN A 252 3.84 10.13 8.59
CA ASN A 252 4.06 11.07 9.67
C ASN A 252 5.44 11.73 9.57
N THR A 253 5.63 12.79 10.37
CA THR A 253 6.92 13.47 10.49
C THR A 253 7.59 13.06 11.79
N ALA A 254 8.92 12.99 11.84
CA ALA A 254 9.69 12.75 13.06
C ALA A 254 9.58 13.94 14.06
N ALA A 255 8.42 14.08 14.70
CA ALA A 255 8.09 15.17 15.60
C ALA A 255 7.33 14.65 16.84
N TRP A 256 7.51 15.31 17.98
CA TRP A 256 6.93 14.86 19.26
C TRP A 256 5.40 14.74 19.23
N HIS A 257 4.72 15.69 18.61
CA HIS A 257 3.25 15.71 18.48
C HIS A 257 2.69 14.64 17.52
N GLN A 258 3.53 13.80 16.93
CA GLN A 258 3.08 12.64 16.14
C GLN A 258 2.95 11.40 17.02
N LEU A 259 3.60 11.37 18.19
CA LEU A 259 3.51 10.26 19.13
C LEU A 259 2.11 10.15 19.75
N ASP A 260 1.57 11.24 20.28
CA ASP A 260 0.21 11.27 20.84
C ASP A 260 -0.86 11.02 19.75
N LYS A 261 -0.66 11.56 18.54
CA LYS A 261 -1.49 11.23 17.38
C LYS A 261 -1.49 9.75 17.03
N SER A 262 -0.37 9.05 17.23
CA SER A 262 -0.31 7.59 17.02
C SER A 262 -1.21 6.82 18.01
N ILE A 263 -1.33 7.30 19.26
CA ILE A 263 -2.24 6.74 20.27
C ILE A 263 -3.68 6.98 19.85
N ILE A 264 -4.00 8.20 19.42
CA ILE A 264 -5.33 8.60 18.95
C ILE A 264 -5.74 7.74 17.75
N GLY A 265 -4.88 7.64 16.73
CA GLY A 265 -5.12 6.79 15.58
C GLY A 265 -5.25 5.31 15.95
N GLY A 266 -4.47 4.87 16.95
CA GLY A 266 -4.55 3.52 17.56
C GLY A 266 -5.93 3.15 18.06
N ILE A 267 -6.56 4.10 18.74
CA ILE A 267 -7.90 3.96 19.30
C ILE A 267 -8.95 4.17 18.20
N GLN A 268 -8.78 5.16 17.33
CA GLN A 268 -9.75 5.53 16.28
C GLN A 268 -9.84 4.56 15.12
N GLY A 269 -8.75 3.89 14.73
CA GLY A 269 -8.76 2.83 13.72
C GLY A 269 -9.73 1.70 14.04
N ARG A 270 -10.21 1.64 15.29
CA ARG A 270 -11.22 0.71 15.80
C ARG A 270 -12.65 1.29 15.87
N HIS A 271 -12.86 2.60 15.67
CA HIS A 271 -14.19 3.25 15.70
C HIS A 271 -14.88 3.38 14.33
N LEU A 272 -14.18 3.10 13.23
CA LEU A 272 -14.77 2.99 11.89
C LEU A 272 -15.59 1.71 11.53
N PRO A 273 -15.97 0.77 12.44
CA PRO A 273 -16.77 -0.41 12.09
C PRO A 273 -18.17 -0.48 12.73
N HIS A 274 -18.85 0.62 13.07
CA HIS A 274 -20.10 0.54 13.86
C HIS A 274 -21.33 -0.10 13.17
N TRP A 275 -21.21 -0.63 11.95
CA TRP A 275 -22.26 -1.42 11.31
C TRP A 275 -21.67 -2.60 10.50
N LEU A 276 -21.87 -3.84 11.00
CA LEU A 276 -21.70 -5.18 10.38
C LEU A 276 -20.38 -5.97 10.64
N PRO A 277 -20.41 -7.33 10.51
CA PRO A 277 -20.37 -8.39 11.53
C PRO A 277 -18.92 -8.87 11.89
N PRO A 278 -18.70 -9.87 12.78
CA PRO A 278 -17.51 -10.03 13.63
C PRO A 278 -16.32 -10.66 12.93
N ARG A 279 -15.80 -10.00 11.90
CA ARG A 279 -14.52 -10.33 11.27
C ARG A 279 -13.99 -9.00 10.79
N ALA A 280 -12.95 -8.46 11.41
CA ALA A 280 -12.11 -7.38 10.92
C ALA A 280 -11.38 -6.68 12.07
N LEU A 281 -10.14 -7.06 12.36
CA LEU A 281 -9.23 -6.16 13.06
C LEU A 281 -7.81 -6.64 12.85
N PHE A 282 -7.27 -6.36 11.67
CA PHE A 282 -5.86 -6.02 11.60
C PHE A 282 -5.83 -4.49 11.53
N SER A 283 -5.53 -3.86 12.66
CA SER A 283 -4.84 -2.58 12.63
C SER A 283 -3.52 -2.90 13.28
N PHE A 284 -2.45 -2.88 12.51
CA PHE A 284 -1.11 -3.15 13.01
C PHE A 284 -0.68 -1.90 13.80
N PHE A 285 -1.25 -1.72 14.99
CA PHE A 285 -0.75 -0.77 15.96
C PHE A 285 0.33 -1.43 16.77
N LEU A 286 1.54 -1.36 16.21
CA LEU A 286 2.74 -1.68 16.94
C LEU A 286 3.12 -0.43 17.70
N PHE A 287 2.51 -0.29 18.87
CA PHE A 287 2.91 0.70 19.84
C PHE A 287 4.43 0.59 20.07
N PRO A 288 5.17 1.69 19.90
CA PRO A 288 6.45 1.86 20.54
C PRO A 288 6.19 2.35 21.97
N ILE A 289 6.51 1.53 22.95
CA ILE A 289 6.52 1.94 24.35
C ILE A 289 7.90 2.56 24.61
N PHE A 290 8.02 3.90 24.65
CA PHE A 290 9.04 4.83 25.25
C PHE A 290 10.54 4.43 25.41
N PRO A 291 11.56 5.35 25.49
CA PRO A 291 11.84 6.74 24.98
C PRO A 291 13.19 6.83 24.17
N PRO A 292 13.70 7.92 23.50
CA PRO A 292 13.15 9.23 23.09
C PRO A 292 12.59 9.18 21.65
N VAL A 293 12.45 10.31 20.94
CA VAL A 293 11.81 10.43 19.60
C VAL A 293 12.23 9.32 18.62
N CYS A 294 13.51 8.96 18.57
CA CYS A 294 14.02 7.92 17.68
C CYS A 294 13.62 6.50 18.12
N LEU A 295 13.40 6.28 19.43
CA LEU A 295 12.92 5.02 20.01
C LEU A 295 11.44 4.72 19.74
N HIS A 296 10.71 5.66 19.17
CA HIS A 296 9.30 5.49 18.84
C HIS A 296 9.02 5.08 17.38
N TYR A 297 10.00 4.96 16.50
CA TYR A 297 9.73 4.75 15.07
C TYR A 297 10.00 3.32 14.59
N PHE A 298 10.25 2.40 15.53
CA PHE A 298 11.09 1.25 15.22
C PHE A 298 10.51 0.10 14.44
N ILE A 299 9.19 0.05 14.23
CA ILE A 299 8.63 -1.19 13.72
C ILE A 299 7.99 -1.07 12.34
N PHE A 300 7.56 0.10 11.84
CA PHE A 300 6.87 0.17 10.53
C PHE A 300 7.01 1.47 9.73
N ILE A 301 8.11 2.22 9.84
CA ILE A 301 8.37 3.31 8.89
C ILE A 301 9.71 3.08 8.20
N PRO A 302 9.75 2.33 7.08
CA PRO A 302 10.90 2.34 6.18
C PRO A 302 11.08 3.69 5.47
N HIS A 303 10.13 4.62 5.59
CA HIS A 303 10.20 5.95 4.99
C HIS A 303 11.16 6.90 5.72
N VAL A 304 12.45 6.60 5.57
CA VAL A 304 13.55 7.55 5.74
C VAL A 304 13.53 8.49 4.54
N TYR A 305 12.58 9.42 4.49
CA TYR A 305 12.56 10.46 3.45
C TYR A 305 13.79 11.41 3.52
N ALA A 306 14.59 11.33 4.59
CA ALA A 306 15.65 12.29 4.90
C ALA A 306 17.09 11.74 4.81
N GLY A 307 17.31 10.56 4.21
CA GLY A 307 18.66 10.04 3.92
C GLY A 307 19.51 9.57 5.10
N PHE A 308 18.99 9.58 6.34
CA PHE A 308 19.69 9.07 7.53
C PHE A 308 19.04 7.80 8.05
N ARG A 309 19.78 6.69 8.13
CA ARG A 309 19.30 5.45 8.74
C ARG A 309 18.86 5.68 10.17
N GLN A 310 17.70 5.13 10.53
CA GLN A 310 17.13 5.27 11.87
C GLN A 310 16.92 3.95 12.58
N ASP A 311 17.24 2.80 11.96
CA ASP A 311 17.09 1.45 12.52
C ASP A 311 17.90 1.23 13.83
N PRO A 312 17.55 0.25 14.69
CA PRO A 312 18.09 0.19 16.05
C PRO A 312 19.62 0.12 16.14
N VAL A 313 20.25 -0.44 15.11
CA VAL A 313 21.70 -0.64 14.99
C VAL A 313 22.40 0.47 14.20
N ALA A 314 21.69 1.55 13.85
CA ALA A 314 22.26 2.74 13.24
C ALA A 314 22.75 3.79 14.28
N TRP A 315 22.60 3.48 15.57
CA TRP A 315 22.90 4.37 16.69
C TRP A 315 24.14 3.90 17.47
N ASN A 316 24.14 4.05 18.79
CA ASN A 316 25.20 3.57 19.68
C ASN A 316 24.75 2.36 20.50
N SER A 317 25.70 1.71 21.19
CA SER A 317 25.43 0.52 22.02
C SER A 317 24.36 0.75 23.09
N THR A 318 24.32 1.94 23.71
CA THR A 318 23.28 2.30 24.68
C THR A 318 21.89 2.16 24.08
N PHE A 319 21.73 2.60 22.83
CA PHE A 319 20.46 2.56 22.13
C PHE A 319 20.05 1.13 21.74
N GLU A 320 21.02 0.34 21.29
CA GLU A 320 20.84 -1.09 21.01
C GLU A 320 20.36 -1.84 22.26
N GLU A 321 20.98 -1.59 23.43
CA GLU A 321 20.60 -2.21 24.70
C GLU A 321 19.17 -1.85 25.13
N ILE A 322 18.77 -0.59 24.96
CA ILE A 322 17.39 -0.15 25.28
C ILE A 322 16.40 -0.83 24.32
N SER A 323 16.73 -0.85 23.02
CA SER A 323 15.91 -1.50 21.99
C SER A 323 15.72 -2.99 22.27
N GLN A 324 16.80 -3.69 22.67
CA GLN A 324 16.73 -5.10 23.05
C GLN A 324 15.82 -5.33 24.25
N LYS A 325 15.92 -4.50 25.30
CA LYS A 325 15.09 -4.62 26.51
C LYS A 325 13.60 -4.47 26.21
N VAL A 326 13.21 -3.43 25.46
CA VAL A 326 11.80 -3.19 25.14
C VAL A 326 11.23 -4.24 24.18
N LEU A 327 12.02 -4.70 23.20
CA LEU A 327 11.61 -5.79 22.33
C LEU A 327 11.41 -7.08 23.13
N ASN A 328 12.31 -7.43 24.06
CA ASN A 328 12.14 -8.63 24.88
C ASN A 328 10.85 -8.61 25.73
N ILE A 329 10.46 -7.45 26.27
CA ILE A 329 9.16 -7.29 26.96
C ILE A 329 8.02 -7.59 25.99
N ARG A 330 8.05 -6.97 24.80
CA ARG A 330 7.04 -7.19 23.76
C ARG A 330 6.95 -8.66 23.35
N TYR A 331 8.08 -9.34 23.12
CA TYR A 331 8.10 -10.76 22.74
C TYR A 331 7.57 -11.66 23.87
N THR A 332 7.75 -11.28 25.13
CA THR A 332 7.15 -11.97 26.30
C THR A 332 5.62 -11.89 26.28
N LEU A 333 5.05 -10.77 25.81
CA LEU A 333 3.61 -10.55 25.75
C LEU A 333 2.93 -11.16 24.51
N LEU A 334 3.67 -11.77 23.58
CA LEU A 334 3.10 -12.29 22.33
C LEU A 334 1.93 -13.26 22.52
N PRO A 335 1.94 -14.23 23.47
CA PRO A 335 0.80 -15.11 23.68
C PRO A 335 -0.47 -14.35 24.09
N TYR A 336 -0.32 -13.33 24.95
CA TYR A 336 -1.42 -12.47 25.36
C TYR A 336 -1.93 -11.62 24.20
N LEU A 337 -1.03 -10.94 23.49
CA LEU A 337 -1.38 -10.12 22.32
C LEU A 337 -2.08 -10.96 21.24
N TYR A 338 -1.62 -12.17 20.98
CA TYR A 338 -2.23 -13.06 20.00
C TYR A 338 -3.61 -13.58 20.44
N THR A 339 -3.81 -13.77 21.74
CA THR A 339 -5.14 -14.06 22.30
C THR A 339 -6.09 -12.88 22.11
N LEU A 340 -5.64 -11.64 22.34
CA LEU A 340 -6.45 -10.45 22.05
C LEU A 340 -6.81 -10.33 20.57
N MET A 341 -5.89 -10.69 19.66
CA MET A 341 -6.18 -10.74 18.22
C MET A 341 -7.24 -11.79 17.88
N TYR A 342 -7.21 -12.95 18.54
CA TYR A 342 -8.26 -13.96 18.42
C TYR A 342 -9.61 -13.42 18.90
N GLU A 343 -9.67 -12.82 20.09
CA GLU A 343 -10.89 -12.22 20.65
C GLU A 343 -11.46 -11.12 19.75
N ALA A 344 -10.60 -10.26 19.20
CA ALA A 344 -11.01 -9.23 18.25
C ALA A 344 -11.61 -9.85 16.98
N ASN A 345 -10.98 -10.87 16.43
CA ASN A 345 -11.46 -11.54 15.23
C ASN A 345 -12.70 -12.41 15.45
N ALA A 346 -12.85 -13.07 16.58
CA ALA A 346 -13.95 -13.99 16.86
C ALA A 346 -15.19 -13.29 17.44
N HIS A 347 -14.98 -12.24 18.24
CA HIS A 347 -16.03 -11.62 19.05
C HIS A 347 -16.19 -10.11 18.82
N GLY A 348 -15.37 -9.50 17.96
CA GLY A 348 -15.41 -8.05 17.73
C GLY A 348 -14.88 -7.23 18.92
N SER A 349 -14.08 -7.86 19.79
CA SER A 349 -13.37 -7.19 20.88
C SER A 349 -12.27 -6.25 20.35
N THR A 350 -11.57 -5.57 21.26
CA THR A 350 -10.54 -4.58 20.92
C THR A 350 -9.18 -5.01 21.46
N VAL A 351 -8.12 -4.69 20.72
CA VAL A 351 -6.73 -4.94 21.14
C VAL A 351 -6.14 -3.69 21.77
N VAL A 352 -5.99 -2.61 21.01
CA VAL A 352 -5.74 -1.27 21.57
C VAL A 352 -7.08 -0.77 22.11
N ARG A 353 -7.15 -0.53 23.42
CA ARG A 353 -8.39 -0.19 24.13
C ARG A 353 -8.19 1.10 24.93
N PRO A 354 -9.04 2.11 24.73
CA PRO A 354 -9.01 3.30 25.59
C PRO A 354 -9.50 2.91 27.00
N LEU A 355 -8.95 3.56 28.03
CA LEU A 355 -9.29 3.25 29.42
C LEU A 355 -10.79 3.38 29.71
N LEU A 356 -11.53 4.24 29.01
CA LEU A 356 -12.97 4.42 29.19
C LEU A 356 -13.83 3.21 28.77
N HIS A 357 -13.24 2.24 28.04
CA HIS A 357 -13.92 1.02 27.58
C HIS A 357 -13.74 -0.18 28.52
N GLU A 358 -12.93 -0.03 29.57
CA GLU A 358 -12.84 -0.95 30.72
C GLU A 358 -13.69 -0.39 31.88
#